data_AF-A0A1A3UWZ1-F1
#
_entry.id   AF-A0A1A3UWZ1-F1
#
_cell.length_a   1.000
_cell.length_b   1.000
_cell.length_c   1.000
_cell.angle_alpha   90.00
_cell.angle_beta   90.00
_cell.angle_gamma   90.00
#
_symmetry.space_group_name_H-M   'P 1'
#
loop_
_entity.id
_entity.type
_entity.pdbx_description
1 polymer ?
#
loop_
_entity_poly.entity_id
_entity_poly.type
_entity_poly.pdbx_seq_one_letter_code
_entity_poly.pdbx_strand_id
1 'polypeptide(L)'
;PAPVSELRSGGLGIRDVKRLSKVTGIDEPRLGLILEVAAAAGLIASGMPDPEPVTGEPPYWAPTIATDRYAAMSAAERWQLLAGSWLDLPGRPALIGSRGPDAKPFGALTDALYSTAAPLDRRLLLGILAELPPGGGVNAAEASAALIWRRPRWAKRLQPGPVGDLLAESTALGLVGRGAISTPGRALLDDDGDPQVAIEAMNRALPKPVDHFLVQADLTVVVPGPLERDLAEQLAVVATVESAGAAMVYRVSEQSIRHALDVGKTRDWMHSLFAKHSKTPVPQGLTYLIDDVARRHGQLRTGMAASFVRCEDPALLAQAVSAPATEEVQLRALAPTVAVSPAPIGEVLAALRAAGFAPAAEDSSGAIVDVRPRGARVATPQQRRPYRPVRRPNSESLNAVVAVLRKVTAAPFGNIRVDPAVTMTQLQRAAKEQDTLVIGYLDAAGVATQRVVSPITIKGGQLVAFDSASGRLREFAIHRITSVVSATGR
;
A
#
# COMPACT_ATOMS: atom_id res chain seq x y z
N PRO A 1 -13.41 0.12 12.53
CA PRO A 1 -14.11 -0.93 11.75
C PRO A 1 -13.55 -2.30 12.10
N ALA A 2 -14.41 -3.32 12.24
CA ALA A 2 -13.94 -4.69 12.42
C ALA A 2 -13.21 -5.19 11.15
N PRO A 3 -12.28 -6.14 11.27
CA PRO A 3 -11.69 -6.83 10.11
C PRO A 3 -12.76 -7.39 9.18
N VAL A 4 -12.44 -7.48 7.89
CA VAL A 4 -13.37 -7.94 6.85
C VAL A 4 -12.86 -9.23 6.25
N SER A 5 -13.71 -10.27 6.19
CA SER A 5 -13.34 -11.54 5.54
C SER A 5 -12.91 -11.32 4.10
N GLU A 6 -11.82 -11.96 3.70
CA GLU A 6 -11.41 -12.02 2.31
C GLU A 6 -12.33 -12.94 1.50
N LEU A 7 -12.67 -12.56 0.27
CA LEU A 7 -13.43 -13.44 -0.61
C LEU A 7 -12.58 -14.64 -1.07
N ARG A 8 -13.21 -15.76 -1.42
CA ARG A 8 -12.52 -16.92 -2.04
C ARG A 8 -11.78 -16.56 -3.33
N SER A 9 -12.23 -15.54 -4.04
CA SER A 9 -11.59 -14.99 -5.23
C SER A 9 -10.44 -14.02 -4.93
N GLY A 10 -10.08 -13.85 -3.65
CA GLY A 10 -9.25 -12.76 -3.16
C GLY A 10 -10.04 -11.46 -2.98
N GLY A 11 -9.50 -10.55 -2.17
CA GLY A 11 -9.99 -9.18 -2.02
C GLY A 11 -11.28 -9.00 -1.21
N LEU A 12 -11.96 -7.87 -1.40
CA LEU A 12 -13.11 -7.43 -0.59
C LEU A 12 -14.46 -7.59 -1.30
N GLY A 13 -15.48 -7.96 -0.54
CA GLY A 13 -16.88 -7.99 -0.97
C GLY A 13 -17.43 -6.61 -1.32
N ILE A 14 -18.27 -6.53 -2.37
CA ILE A 14 -18.95 -5.29 -2.78
C ILE A 14 -19.74 -4.68 -1.61
N ARG A 15 -20.40 -5.52 -0.80
CA ARG A 15 -21.16 -5.07 0.37
C ARG A 15 -20.26 -4.43 1.43
N ASP A 16 -19.07 -5.00 1.64
CA ASP A 16 -18.10 -4.48 2.60
C ASP A 16 -17.47 -3.17 2.13
N VAL A 17 -17.15 -3.04 0.84
CA VAL A 17 -16.69 -1.78 0.23
C VAL A 17 -17.76 -0.69 0.38
N LYS A 18 -19.04 -1.00 0.11
CA LYS A 18 -20.17 -0.07 0.32
C LYS A 18 -20.32 0.35 1.77
N ARG A 19 -20.17 -0.60 2.71
CA ARG A 19 -20.19 -0.30 4.14
C ARG A 19 -19.03 0.62 4.53
N LEU A 20 -17.82 0.35 4.05
CA LEU A 20 -16.64 1.18 4.30
C LEU A 20 -16.80 2.59 3.71
N SER A 21 -17.33 2.70 2.50
CA SER A 21 -17.65 3.97 1.85
C SER A 21 -18.62 4.79 2.71
N LYS A 22 -19.72 4.18 3.17
CA LYS A 22 -20.69 4.84 4.06
C LYS A 22 -20.09 5.28 5.40
N VAL A 23 -19.25 4.46 6.02
CA VAL A 23 -18.63 4.76 7.34
C VAL A 23 -17.56 5.85 7.22
N THR A 24 -16.79 5.86 6.14
CA THR A 24 -15.68 6.80 5.95
C THR A 24 -16.11 8.10 5.26
N GLY A 25 -17.28 8.12 4.62
CA GLY A 25 -17.71 9.23 3.77
C GLY A 25 -16.93 9.35 2.45
N ILE A 26 -16.11 8.35 2.11
CA ILE A 26 -15.30 8.32 0.89
C ILE A 26 -16.07 7.59 -0.21
N ASP A 27 -16.15 8.17 -1.41
CA ASP A 27 -16.78 7.53 -2.57
C ASP A 27 -16.08 6.22 -2.96
N GLU A 28 -16.84 5.29 -3.56
CA GLU A 28 -16.33 3.95 -3.88
C GLU A 28 -15.08 3.94 -4.79
N PRO A 29 -14.99 4.73 -5.88
CA PRO A 29 -13.78 4.79 -6.71
C PRO A 29 -12.54 5.24 -5.93
N ARG A 30 -12.65 6.33 -5.16
CA ARG A 30 -11.55 6.84 -4.34
C ARG A 30 -11.16 5.86 -3.24
N LEU A 31 -12.14 5.22 -2.61
CA LEU A 31 -11.90 4.18 -1.60
C LEU A 31 -11.16 2.99 -2.20
N GLY A 32 -11.52 2.55 -3.42
CA GLY A 32 -10.83 1.49 -4.14
C GLY A 32 -9.34 1.79 -4.34
N LEU A 33 -9.01 3.00 -4.82
CA LEU A 33 -7.61 3.45 -4.92
C LEU A 33 -6.89 3.45 -3.57
N ILE A 34 -7.52 3.97 -2.52
CA ILE A 34 -6.95 4.00 -1.17
C ILE A 34 -6.64 2.59 -0.66
N LEU A 35 -7.56 1.64 -0.85
CA LEU A 35 -7.37 0.26 -0.42
C LEU A 35 -6.19 -0.39 -1.14
N GLU A 36 -6.12 -0.28 -2.46
CA GLU A 36 -5.03 -0.84 -3.28
C GLU A 36 -3.66 -0.28 -2.87
N VAL A 37 -3.56 1.05 -2.71
CA VAL A 37 -2.31 1.71 -2.32
C VAL A 37 -1.94 1.37 -0.87
N ALA A 38 -2.92 1.31 0.05
CA ALA A 38 -2.67 0.93 1.44
C ALA A 38 -2.18 -0.52 1.55
N ALA A 39 -2.71 -1.43 0.73
CA ALA A 39 -2.24 -2.81 0.68
C ALA A 39 -0.82 -2.90 0.09
N ALA A 40 -0.54 -2.18 -1.00
CA ALA A 40 0.80 -2.11 -1.59
C ALA A 40 1.83 -1.49 -0.63
N ALA A 41 1.44 -0.48 0.15
CA ALA A 41 2.26 0.14 1.18
C ALA A 41 2.41 -0.73 2.45
N GLY A 42 1.72 -1.89 2.52
CA GLY A 42 1.75 -2.79 3.66
C GLY A 42 1.03 -2.25 4.91
N LEU A 43 0.16 -1.25 4.76
CA LEU A 43 -0.65 -0.68 5.86
C LEU A 43 -1.86 -1.55 6.18
N ILE A 44 -2.39 -2.26 5.19
CA ILE A 44 -3.39 -3.31 5.38
C ILE A 44 -2.89 -4.61 4.76
N ALA A 45 -3.34 -5.74 5.29
CA ALA A 45 -3.03 -7.05 4.74
C ALA A 45 -4.16 -8.04 5.00
N SER A 46 -4.18 -9.12 4.21
CA SER A 46 -4.99 -10.30 4.51
C SER A 46 -4.21 -11.24 5.42
N GLY A 47 -4.85 -11.72 6.48
CA GLY A 47 -4.25 -12.65 7.43
C GLY A 47 -5.20 -13.01 8.57
N MET A 48 -4.67 -13.65 9.62
CA MET A 48 -5.39 -13.87 10.87
C MET A 48 -5.20 -12.68 11.79
N PRO A 49 -6.27 -11.90 12.08
CA PRO A 49 -6.18 -10.78 13.00
C PRO A 49 -6.05 -11.26 14.44
N ASP A 50 -5.34 -10.49 15.27
CA ASP A 50 -5.31 -10.65 16.73
C ASP A 50 -5.93 -9.40 17.40
N PRO A 51 -7.05 -9.54 18.14
CA PRO A 51 -7.83 -10.78 18.34
C PRO A 51 -8.57 -11.24 17.07
N GLU A 52 -8.93 -12.52 17.02
CA GLU A 52 -9.72 -13.07 15.91
C GLU A 52 -11.16 -12.50 15.92
N PRO A 53 -11.72 -12.12 14.75
CA PRO A 53 -13.09 -11.66 14.64
C PRO A 53 -14.12 -12.70 15.09
N VAL A 54 -15.19 -12.24 15.76
CA VAL A 54 -16.31 -13.09 16.21
C VAL A 54 -17.13 -13.66 15.04
N THR A 55 -17.14 -12.96 13.89
CA THR A 55 -17.89 -13.35 12.69
C THR A 55 -17.03 -13.24 11.44
N GLY A 56 -17.40 -14.01 10.41
CA GLY A 56 -16.65 -14.11 9.15
C GLY A 56 -15.85 -15.41 9.04
N GLU A 57 -15.21 -15.62 7.89
CA GLU A 57 -14.33 -16.75 7.64
C GLU A 57 -12.93 -16.21 7.32
N PRO A 58 -11.85 -16.76 7.90
CA PRO A 58 -10.51 -16.34 7.57
C PRO A 58 -10.10 -16.69 6.13
N PRO A 59 -9.10 -15.99 5.57
CA PRO A 59 -8.35 -14.88 6.17
C PRO A 59 -9.13 -13.56 6.11
N TYR A 60 -8.69 -12.56 6.88
CA TYR A 60 -9.33 -11.25 6.99
C TYR A 60 -8.40 -10.12 6.57
N TRP A 61 -8.97 -9.11 5.91
CA TRP A 61 -8.35 -7.81 5.71
C TRP A 61 -8.41 -6.98 6.99
N ALA A 62 -7.24 -6.57 7.48
CA ALA A 62 -7.11 -5.73 8.67
C ALA A 62 -5.88 -4.80 8.57
N PRO A 63 -5.80 -3.73 9.39
CA PRO A 63 -4.59 -2.92 9.53
C PRO A 63 -3.41 -3.76 10.03
N THR A 64 -2.23 -3.47 9.50
CA THR A 64 -0.97 -4.04 9.98
C THR A 64 -0.36 -3.17 11.08
N ILE A 65 0.66 -3.71 11.75
CA ILE A 65 1.49 -2.96 12.72
C ILE A 65 2.22 -1.78 12.05
N ALA A 66 2.49 -1.84 10.73
CA ALA A 66 3.10 -0.73 10.00
C ALA A 66 2.23 0.54 9.97
N THR A 67 0.91 0.39 10.18
CA THR A 67 -0.03 1.52 10.28
C THR A 67 0.35 2.50 11.39
N ASP A 68 0.83 2.00 12.52
CA ASP A 68 1.18 2.84 13.67
C ASP A 68 2.43 3.69 13.36
N ARG A 69 3.41 3.10 12.66
CA ARG A 69 4.59 3.83 12.17
C ARG A 69 4.21 4.85 11.11
N TYR A 70 3.35 4.50 10.17
CA TYR A 70 2.84 5.42 9.16
C TYR A 70 2.10 6.61 9.78
N ALA A 71 1.27 6.36 10.80
CA ALA A 71 0.61 7.40 11.57
C ALA A 71 1.63 8.29 12.32
N ALA A 72 2.84 7.82 12.60
CA ALA A 72 3.89 8.63 13.20
C ALA A 72 4.73 9.45 12.21
N MET A 73 4.60 9.23 10.89
CA MET A 73 5.34 9.97 9.86
C MET A 73 4.78 11.38 9.62
N SER A 74 5.62 12.30 9.14
CA SER A 74 5.20 13.61 8.62
C SER A 74 4.35 13.48 7.35
N ALA A 75 3.64 14.55 6.98
CA ALA A 75 2.77 14.53 5.80
C ALA A 75 3.52 14.21 4.49
N ALA A 76 4.73 14.75 4.31
CA ALA A 76 5.54 14.50 3.12
C ALA A 76 6.10 13.07 3.08
N GLU A 77 6.50 12.50 4.21
CA GLU A 77 6.93 11.09 4.30
C GLU A 77 5.78 10.13 4.00
N ARG A 78 4.59 10.38 4.58
CA ARG A 78 3.38 9.61 4.26
C ARG A 78 3.05 9.67 2.77
N TRP A 79 3.11 10.86 2.18
CA TRP A 79 2.92 11.05 0.75
C TRP A 79 3.94 10.26 -0.07
N GLN A 80 5.23 10.34 0.28
CA GLN A 80 6.29 9.65 -0.45
C GLN A 80 6.06 8.12 -0.45
N LEU A 81 5.69 7.55 0.71
CA LEU A 81 5.37 6.12 0.82
C LEU A 81 4.18 5.73 -0.08
N LEU A 82 3.07 6.47 0.00
CA LEU A 82 1.86 6.18 -0.78
C LEU A 82 2.09 6.37 -2.28
N ALA A 83 2.74 7.46 -2.68
CA ALA A 83 3.02 7.78 -4.07
C ALA A 83 4.01 6.78 -4.68
N GLY A 84 5.07 6.41 -3.95
CA GLY A 84 6.01 5.36 -4.35
C GLY A 84 5.31 4.00 -4.49
N SER A 85 4.47 3.64 -3.52
CA SER A 85 3.71 2.39 -3.55
C SER A 85 2.74 2.33 -4.73
N TRP A 86 2.12 3.45 -5.13
CA TRP A 86 1.29 3.52 -6.33
C TRP A 86 2.10 3.40 -7.63
N LEU A 87 3.30 3.99 -7.71
CA LEU A 87 4.17 3.82 -8.88
C LEU A 87 4.51 2.36 -9.16
N ASP A 88 4.67 1.55 -8.11
CA ASP A 88 5.01 0.14 -8.18
C ASP A 88 3.82 -0.82 -8.10
N LEU A 89 2.62 -0.29 -7.83
CA LEU A 89 1.39 -1.06 -7.68
C LEU A 89 1.12 -1.89 -8.94
N PRO A 90 1.11 -3.24 -8.87
CA PRO A 90 0.79 -4.05 -10.04
C PRO A 90 -0.72 -4.07 -10.35
N GLY A 91 -1.58 -3.50 -9.50
CA GLY A 91 -3.02 -3.37 -9.72
C GLY A 91 -3.43 -2.17 -10.60
N ARG A 92 -4.67 -2.22 -11.11
CA ARG A 92 -5.34 -1.13 -11.86
C ARG A 92 -6.60 -0.65 -11.13
N PRO A 93 -6.48 0.17 -10.07
CA PRO A 93 -7.60 0.57 -9.20
C PRO A 93 -8.78 1.18 -9.95
N ALA A 94 -8.56 1.96 -11.01
CA ALA A 94 -9.63 2.54 -11.82
C ALA A 94 -10.60 1.53 -12.45
N LEU A 95 -10.23 0.25 -12.55
CA LEU A 95 -11.13 -0.80 -13.04
C LEU A 95 -12.15 -1.24 -11.99
N ILE A 96 -11.95 -0.95 -10.70
CA ILE A 96 -12.83 -1.37 -9.61
C ILE A 96 -14.27 -0.89 -9.89
N GLY A 97 -15.23 -1.81 -9.78
CA GLY A 97 -16.64 -1.55 -10.07
C GLY A 97 -17.03 -1.66 -11.56
N SER A 98 -16.06 -1.69 -12.48
CA SER A 98 -16.30 -2.02 -13.89
C SER A 98 -16.36 -3.54 -14.11
N ARG A 99 -16.73 -3.98 -15.32
CA ARG A 99 -16.81 -5.41 -15.69
C ARG A 99 -15.69 -5.81 -16.64
N GLY A 100 -15.08 -6.97 -16.37
CA GLY A 100 -14.09 -7.61 -17.21
C GLY A 100 -14.68 -8.25 -18.47
N PRO A 101 -13.82 -8.80 -19.36
CA PRO A 101 -14.25 -9.46 -20.60
C PRO A 101 -15.15 -10.69 -20.37
N ASP A 102 -15.07 -11.32 -19.20
CA ASP A 102 -15.92 -12.43 -18.77
C ASP A 102 -17.20 -11.95 -18.07
N ALA A 103 -17.53 -10.66 -18.19
CA ALA A 103 -18.65 -9.96 -17.55
C ALA A 103 -18.63 -9.96 -16.00
N LYS A 104 -17.55 -10.44 -15.38
CA LYS A 104 -17.40 -10.40 -13.92
C LYS A 104 -16.95 -9.00 -13.46
N PRO A 105 -17.44 -8.50 -12.31
CA PRO A 105 -17.00 -7.23 -11.78
C PRO A 105 -15.56 -7.31 -11.27
N PHE A 106 -14.79 -6.25 -11.46
CA PHE A 106 -13.53 -6.06 -10.76
C PHE A 106 -13.79 -5.61 -9.32
N GLY A 107 -13.33 -6.41 -8.35
CA GLY A 107 -13.39 -6.08 -6.93
C GLY A 107 -12.10 -5.43 -6.44
N ALA A 108 -12.19 -4.65 -5.37
CA ALA A 108 -11.02 -4.13 -4.67
C ALA A 108 -10.20 -5.27 -4.04
N LEU A 109 -8.88 -5.14 -4.08
CA LEU A 109 -7.87 -6.06 -3.57
C LEU A 109 -7.90 -7.45 -4.24
N THR A 110 -8.47 -7.56 -5.44
CA THR A 110 -8.56 -8.81 -6.19
C THR A 110 -7.42 -8.97 -7.18
N ASP A 111 -6.99 -10.20 -7.43
CA ASP A 111 -5.97 -10.52 -8.44
C ASP A 111 -6.42 -10.16 -9.87
N ALA A 112 -7.73 -10.00 -10.11
CA ALA A 112 -8.26 -9.59 -11.41
C ALA A 112 -7.77 -8.18 -11.82
N LEU A 113 -7.35 -7.35 -10.87
CA LEU A 113 -6.77 -6.03 -11.12
C LEU A 113 -5.30 -6.10 -11.56
N TYR A 114 -4.63 -7.25 -11.37
CA TYR A 114 -3.21 -7.41 -11.60
C TYR A 114 -2.82 -7.21 -13.07
N SER A 115 -1.79 -6.41 -13.29
CA SER A 115 -1.22 -6.11 -14.59
C SER A 115 0.26 -5.78 -14.45
N THR A 116 1.11 -6.59 -15.10
CA THR A 116 2.55 -6.32 -15.21
C THR A 116 2.86 -5.03 -15.97
N ALA A 117 1.90 -4.50 -16.73
CA ALA A 117 2.04 -3.24 -17.45
C ALA A 117 1.72 -2.01 -16.59
N ALA A 118 0.98 -2.14 -15.49
CA ALA A 118 0.50 -0.98 -14.74
C ALA A 118 1.63 -0.09 -14.17
N PRO A 119 2.69 -0.63 -13.54
CA PRO A 119 3.83 0.19 -13.10
C PRO A 119 4.55 0.90 -14.27
N LEU A 120 4.64 0.22 -15.42
CA LEU A 120 5.29 0.75 -16.62
C LEU A 120 4.48 1.88 -17.24
N ASP A 121 3.15 1.72 -17.33
CA ASP A 121 2.26 2.71 -17.91
C ASP A 121 2.21 3.99 -17.04
N ARG A 122 2.25 3.86 -15.70
CA ARG A 122 2.39 5.00 -14.76
C ARG A 122 3.68 5.79 -14.97
N ARG A 123 4.82 5.09 -14.97
CA ARG A 123 6.14 5.71 -15.22
C ARG A 123 6.24 6.32 -16.61
N LEU A 124 5.63 5.69 -17.61
CA LEU A 124 5.61 6.23 -18.98
C LEU A 124 4.80 7.53 -19.05
N LEU A 125 3.60 7.58 -18.47
CA LEU A 125 2.78 8.80 -18.41
C LEU A 125 3.55 9.92 -17.70
N LEU A 126 3.98 9.67 -16.46
CA LEU A 126 4.63 10.70 -15.66
C LEU A 126 5.98 11.13 -16.25
N GLY A 127 6.72 10.22 -16.89
CA GLY A 127 7.94 10.54 -17.61
C GLY A 127 7.71 11.49 -18.80
N ILE A 128 6.63 11.28 -19.57
CA ILE A 128 6.26 12.22 -20.65
C ILE A 128 5.88 13.59 -20.08
N LEU A 129 5.10 13.63 -19.00
CA LEU A 129 4.75 14.89 -18.35
C LEU A 129 5.99 15.61 -17.79
N ALA A 130 6.98 14.87 -17.31
CA ALA A 130 8.24 15.42 -16.81
C ALA A 130 9.13 16.02 -17.91
N GLU A 131 8.91 15.67 -19.18
CA GLU A 131 9.63 16.31 -20.29
C GLU A 131 9.04 17.67 -20.70
N LEU A 132 7.82 17.98 -20.26
CA LEU A 132 7.24 19.31 -20.45
C LEU A 132 7.93 20.33 -19.54
N PRO A 133 7.97 21.63 -19.94
CA PRO A 133 8.39 22.70 -19.03
C PRO A 133 7.58 22.71 -17.73
N PRO A 134 8.14 23.24 -16.61
CA PRO A 134 7.39 23.40 -15.38
C PRO A 134 6.05 24.12 -15.59
N GLY A 135 4.96 23.55 -15.07
CA GLY A 135 3.60 24.08 -15.26
C GLY A 135 2.93 23.69 -16.59
N GLY A 136 3.65 23.08 -17.52
CA GLY A 136 3.07 22.53 -18.75
C GLY A 136 2.24 21.28 -18.45
N GLY A 137 0.97 21.29 -18.86
CA GLY A 137 0.04 20.19 -18.65
C GLY A 137 -0.70 19.78 -19.92
N VAL A 138 -1.29 18.59 -19.91
CA VAL A 138 -2.03 18.02 -21.03
C VAL A 138 -3.33 17.38 -20.55
N ASN A 139 -4.30 17.27 -21.45
CA ASN A 139 -5.49 16.47 -21.21
C ASN A 139 -5.27 14.98 -21.57
N ALA A 140 -6.26 14.12 -21.26
CA ALA A 140 -6.15 12.69 -21.49
C ALA A 140 -6.00 12.30 -22.98
N ALA A 141 -6.62 13.05 -23.90
CA ALA A 141 -6.53 12.77 -25.33
C ALA A 141 -5.13 13.12 -25.88
N GLU A 142 -4.58 14.26 -25.48
CA GLU A 142 -3.22 14.70 -25.83
C GLU A 142 -2.16 13.76 -25.25
N ALA A 143 -2.30 13.40 -23.97
CA ALA A 143 -1.41 12.44 -23.31
C ALA A 143 -1.46 11.08 -24.01
N SER A 144 -2.66 10.59 -24.34
CA SER A 144 -2.86 9.34 -25.08
C SER A 144 -2.22 9.39 -26.47
N ALA A 145 -2.42 10.44 -27.24
CA ALA A 145 -1.78 10.60 -28.56
C ALA A 145 -0.24 10.56 -28.46
N ALA A 146 0.34 11.29 -27.49
CA ALA A 146 1.79 11.28 -27.26
C ALA A 146 2.32 9.90 -26.81
N LEU A 147 1.58 9.23 -25.93
CA LEU A 147 1.91 7.88 -25.43
C LEU A 147 1.88 6.84 -26.54
N ILE A 148 0.83 6.86 -27.38
CA ILE A 148 0.67 5.97 -28.54
C ILE A 148 1.78 6.23 -29.55
N TRP A 149 2.10 7.49 -29.83
CA TRP A 149 3.21 7.85 -30.71
C TRP A 149 4.55 7.28 -30.22
N ARG A 150 4.85 7.37 -28.92
CA ARG A 150 6.10 6.82 -28.34
C ARG A 150 6.11 5.30 -28.23
N ARG A 151 4.93 4.68 -28.11
CA ARG A 151 4.78 3.22 -27.93
C ARG A 151 3.65 2.69 -28.83
N PRO A 152 3.82 2.67 -30.17
CA PRO A 152 2.74 2.29 -31.08
C PRO A 152 2.22 0.87 -30.85
N ARG A 153 3.11 -0.05 -30.45
CA ARG A 153 2.75 -1.44 -30.10
C ARG A 153 1.83 -1.55 -28.89
N TRP A 154 1.74 -0.51 -28.06
CA TRP A 154 0.92 -0.49 -26.84
C TRP A 154 -0.39 0.29 -27.05
N ALA A 155 -0.70 0.69 -28.29
CA ALA A 155 -1.80 1.59 -28.60
C ALA A 155 -3.13 1.19 -27.98
N LYS A 156 -3.49 -0.10 -28.00
CA LYS A 156 -4.75 -0.62 -27.45
C LYS A 156 -4.97 -0.27 -25.98
N ARG A 157 -3.91 -0.24 -25.16
CA ARG A 157 -4.03 0.05 -23.71
C ARG A 157 -3.70 1.50 -23.33
N LEU A 158 -3.14 2.28 -24.25
CA LEU A 158 -2.78 3.69 -24.05
C LEU A 158 -3.84 4.64 -24.63
N GLN A 159 -5.08 4.16 -24.80
CA GLN A 159 -6.22 4.96 -25.31
C GLN A 159 -6.64 6.05 -24.31
N PRO A 160 -7.41 7.07 -24.74
CA PRO A 160 -7.77 8.20 -23.89
C PRO A 160 -8.42 7.82 -22.55
N GLY A 161 -9.28 6.81 -22.52
CA GLY A 161 -9.92 6.31 -21.29
C GLY A 161 -8.89 5.83 -20.24
N PRO A 162 -8.13 4.75 -20.52
CA PRO A 162 -7.09 4.27 -19.60
C PRO A 162 -6.05 5.31 -19.20
N VAL A 163 -5.70 6.25 -20.09
CA VAL A 163 -4.78 7.35 -19.76
C VAL A 163 -5.44 8.38 -18.85
N GLY A 164 -6.72 8.69 -19.07
CA GLY A 164 -7.53 9.51 -18.19
C GLY A 164 -7.63 8.93 -16.78
N ASP A 165 -7.79 7.61 -16.66
CA ASP A 165 -7.79 6.91 -15.38
C ASP A 165 -6.46 7.09 -14.63
N LEU A 166 -5.33 6.94 -15.32
CA LEU A 166 -4.00 7.17 -14.74
C LEU A 166 -3.79 8.63 -14.33
N LEU A 167 -4.29 9.59 -15.12
CA LEU A 167 -4.27 11.01 -14.77
C LEU A 167 -5.12 11.29 -13.53
N ALA A 168 -6.30 10.66 -13.40
CA ALA A 168 -7.15 10.81 -12.23
C ALA A 168 -6.50 10.23 -10.96
N GLU A 169 -5.94 9.02 -11.03
CA GLU A 169 -5.21 8.39 -9.91
C GLU A 169 -3.99 9.24 -9.50
N SER A 170 -3.18 9.69 -10.47
CA SER A 170 -2.02 10.55 -10.17
C SER A 170 -2.41 11.92 -9.60
N THR A 171 -3.56 12.46 -9.99
CA THR A 171 -4.12 13.69 -9.41
C THR A 171 -4.56 13.45 -7.96
N ALA A 172 -5.24 12.33 -7.68
CA ALA A 172 -5.68 11.97 -6.33
C ALA A 172 -4.50 11.81 -5.35
N LEU A 173 -3.33 11.40 -5.85
CA LEU A 173 -2.09 11.27 -5.07
C LEU A 173 -1.23 12.54 -5.04
N GLY A 174 -1.66 13.64 -5.67
CA GLY A 174 -0.90 14.90 -5.73
C GLY A 174 0.36 14.87 -6.61
N LEU A 175 0.50 13.86 -7.47
CA LEU A 175 1.59 13.75 -8.45
C LEU A 175 1.36 14.68 -9.64
N VAL A 176 0.10 14.90 -10.00
CA VAL A 176 -0.33 15.74 -11.13
C VAL A 176 -1.36 16.75 -10.64
N GLY A 177 -1.30 17.97 -11.15
CA GLY A 177 -2.30 19.02 -10.93
C GLY A 177 -2.62 19.72 -12.23
N ARG A 178 -3.90 19.79 -12.61
CA ARG A 178 -4.36 20.40 -13.89
C ARG A 178 -3.60 19.88 -15.12
N GLY A 179 -3.31 18.57 -15.14
CA GLY A 179 -2.58 17.91 -16.24
C GLY A 179 -1.06 18.10 -16.23
N ALA A 180 -0.50 18.90 -15.30
CA ALA A 180 0.94 19.11 -15.16
C ALA A 180 1.50 18.28 -14.00
N ILE A 181 2.67 17.66 -14.20
CA ILE A 181 3.37 16.94 -13.12
C ILE A 181 3.93 17.92 -12.08
N SER A 182 3.75 17.60 -10.80
CA SER A 182 4.23 18.42 -9.68
C SER A 182 5.75 18.31 -9.50
N THR A 183 6.38 19.31 -8.89
CA THR A 183 7.80 19.28 -8.52
C THR A 183 8.16 18.04 -7.68
N PRO A 184 7.43 17.68 -6.61
CA PRO A 184 7.68 16.44 -5.89
C PRO A 184 7.44 15.19 -6.75
N GLY A 185 6.46 15.21 -7.66
CA GLY A 185 6.25 14.12 -8.62
C GLY A 185 7.44 13.91 -9.58
N ARG A 186 8.10 14.99 -10.04
CA ARG A 186 9.34 14.89 -10.84
C ARG A 186 10.48 14.28 -10.04
N ALA A 187 10.66 14.71 -8.80
CA ALA A 187 11.70 14.17 -7.91
C ALA A 187 11.47 12.68 -7.61
N LEU A 188 10.21 12.25 -7.48
CA LEU A 188 9.86 10.85 -7.24
C LEU A 188 10.20 9.93 -8.43
N LEU A 189 10.26 10.44 -9.66
CA LEU A 189 10.60 9.65 -10.85
C LEU A 189 12.10 9.40 -11.03
N ASP A 190 12.95 10.07 -10.26
CA ASP A 190 14.39 9.87 -10.34
C ASP A 190 14.78 8.55 -9.65
N ASP A 191 14.82 7.46 -10.44
CA ASP A 191 15.10 6.10 -9.95
C ASP A 191 16.47 5.95 -9.28
N ASP A 192 17.42 6.87 -9.54
CA ASP A 192 18.75 6.90 -8.91
C ASP A 192 18.88 8.01 -7.85
N GLY A 193 17.80 8.77 -7.61
CA GLY A 193 17.73 9.86 -6.64
C GLY A 193 17.49 9.40 -5.20
N ASP A 194 17.94 10.20 -4.24
CA ASP A 194 17.62 10.02 -2.82
C ASP A 194 16.11 10.30 -2.60
N PRO A 195 15.33 9.36 -2.03
CA PRO A 195 13.93 9.59 -1.65
C PRO A 195 13.69 10.88 -0.86
N GLN A 196 14.71 11.34 -0.12
CA GLN A 196 14.68 12.59 0.63
C GLN A 196 14.42 13.81 -0.26
N VAL A 197 14.88 13.82 -1.51
CA VAL A 197 14.66 14.94 -2.45
C VAL A 197 13.17 15.12 -2.74
N ALA A 198 12.42 14.02 -2.91
CA ALA A 198 10.99 14.05 -3.13
C ALA A 198 10.24 14.53 -1.86
N ILE A 199 10.68 14.10 -0.68
CA ILE A 199 10.12 14.53 0.62
C ILE A 199 10.31 16.04 0.81
N GLU A 200 11.51 16.57 0.57
CA GLU A 200 11.80 18.00 0.68
C GLU A 200 11.01 18.84 -0.34
N ALA A 201 10.90 18.35 -1.58
CA ALA A 201 10.09 19.01 -2.60
C ALA A 201 8.61 19.04 -2.20
N MET A 202 8.10 17.98 -1.56
CA MET A 202 6.73 17.94 -1.06
C MET A 202 6.54 18.88 0.14
N ASN A 203 7.48 18.91 1.09
CA ASN A 203 7.44 19.85 2.21
C ASN A 203 7.39 21.32 1.75
N ARG A 204 8.10 21.67 0.66
CA ARG A 204 8.04 23.02 0.07
C ARG A 204 6.70 23.32 -0.63
N ALA A 205 6.02 22.28 -1.14
CA ALA A 205 4.74 22.43 -1.84
C ALA A 205 3.54 22.47 -0.88
N LEU A 206 3.67 21.86 0.30
CA LEU A 206 2.64 21.87 1.33
C LEU A 206 2.56 23.25 2.01
N PRO A 207 1.36 23.71 2.38
CA PRO A 207 1.23 24.88 3.25
C PRO A 207 1.97 24.66 4.56
N LYS A 208 2.56 25.72 5.11
CA LYS A 208 3.15 25.66 6.46
C LYS A 208 2.09 25.23 7.46
N PRO A 209 2.37 24.23 8.32
CA PRO A 209 1.45 23.89 9.39
C PRO A 209 1.16 25.10 10.28
N VAL A 210 -0.09 25.19 10.74
CA VAL A 210 -0.53 26.23 11.67
C VAL A 210 -0.62 25.66 13.08
N ASP A 211 -0.23 26.48 14.04
CA ASP A 211 -0.26 26.20 15.47
C ASP A 211 -1.55 26.69 16.13
N HIS A 212 -2.60 26.96 15.36
CA HIS A 212 -3.81 27.61 15.88
C HIS A 212 -5.08 27.27 15.11
N PHE A 213 -6.22 27.59 15.74
CA PHE A 213 -7.56 27.44 15.18
C PHE A 213 -8.46 28.61 15.62
N LEU A 214 -9.67 28.66 15.09
CA LEU A 214 -10.68 29.67 15.39
C LEU A 214 -11.89 28.99 16.04
N VAL A 215 -12.23 29.37 17.27
CA VAL A 215 -13.42 28.85 17.96
C VAL A 215 -14.59 29.82 17.76
N GLN A 216 -15.72 29.30 17.31
CA GLN A 216 -16.95 30.04 17.07
C GLN A 216 -17.97 29.82 18.20
N ALA A 217 -18.95 30.73 18.32
CA ALA A 217 -19.93 30.73 19.41
C ALA A 217 -20.83 29.48 19.46
N ASP A 218 -21.02 28.82 18.33
CA ASP A 218 -21.79 27.58 18.17
C ASP A 218 -20.95 26.31 18.46
N LEU A 219 -19.76 26.46 19.05
CA LEU A 219 -18.81 25.38 19.38
C LEU A 219 -18.14 24.73 18.15
N THR A 220 -18.19 25.42 17.01
CA THR A 220 -17.46 25.04 15.81
C THR A 220 -16.01 25.53 15.91
N VAL A 221 -15.06 24.68 15.56
CA VAL A 221 -13.62 24.98 15.51
C VAL A 221 -13.17 24.92 14.07
N VAL A 222 -12.80 26.08 13.53
CA VAL A 222 -12.33 26.23 12.15
C VAL A 222 -10.80 26.28 12.14
N VAL A 223 -10.20 25.38 11.38
CA VAL A 223 -8.76 25.22 11.25
C VAL A 223 -8.35 25.75 9.86
N PRO A 224 -7.61 26.88 9.78
CA PRO A 224 -7.39 27.59 8.52
C PRO A 224 -6.37 26.94 7.59
N GLY A 225 -5.67 25.90 8.06
CA GLY A 225 -4.66 25.16 7.30
C GLY A 225 -4.28 23.87 8.02
N PRO A 226 -3.35 23.07 7.50
CA PRO A 226 -2.93 21.84 8.17
C PRO A 226 -2.39 22.18 9.56
N LEU A 227 -2.92 21.57 10.62
CA LEU A 227 -2.40 21.81 11.97
C LEU A 227 -1.02 21.19 12.13
N GLU A 228 -0.20 21.78 13.00
CA GLU A 228 0.90 21.06 13.60
C GLU A 228 0.39 19.75 14.22
N ARG A 229 1.17 18.69 14.05
CA ARG A 229 0.73 17.33 14.38
C ARG A 229 0.25 17.20 15.82
N ASP A 230 1.06 17.68 16.78
CA ASP A 230 0.74 17.57 18.20
C ASP A 230 -0.57 18.31 18.52
N LEU A 231 -0.83 19.44 17.86
CA LEU A 231 -2.08 20.18 18.00
C LEU A 231 -3.26 19.45 17.36
N ALA A 232 -3.05 18.84 16.19
CA ALA A 232 -4.07 18.04 15.50
C ALA A 232 -4.50 16.84 16.35
N GLU A 233 -3.54 16.13 16.96
CA GLU A 233 -3.80 15.00 17.85
C GLU A 233 -4.55 15.44 19.11
N GLN A 234 -4.15 16.56 19.72
CA GLN A 234 -4.84 17.11 20.88
C GLN A 234 -6.27 17.57 20.56
N LEU A 235 -6.48 18.24 19.42
CA LEU A 235 -7.80 18.68 18.98
C LEU A 235 -8.71 17.49 18.67
N ALA A 236 -8.20 16.44 18.02
CA ALA A 236 -8.96 15.23 17.68
C ALA A 236 -9.44 14.45 18.92
N VAL A 237 -8.80 14.62 20.08
CA VAL A 237 -9.24 14.01 21.34
C VAL A 237 -10.50 14.69 21.89
N VAL A 238 -10.67 16.01 21.67
CA VAL A 238 -11.74 16.82 22.28
C VAL A 238 -12.78 17.32 21.27
N ALA A 239 -12.58 17.09 19.97
CA ALA A 239 -13.47 17.54 18.91
C ALA A 239 -13.57 16.50 17.77
N THR A 240 -14.72 16.45 17.10
CA THR A 240 -14.97 15.55 15.96
C THR A 240 -14.96 16.32 14.65
N VAL A 241 -14.38 15.75 13.59
CA VAL A 241 -14.40 16.36 12.25
C VAL A 241 -15.82 16.35 11.68
N GLU A 242 -16.34 17.53 11.35
CA GLU A 242 -17.65 17.69 10.72
C GLU A 242 -17.52 17.82 9.19
N SER A 243 -16.48 18.53 8.73
CA SER A 243 -16.20 18.69 7.31
C SER A 243 -14.68 18.70 7.05
N ALA A 244 -14.29 17.99 5.98
CA ALA A 244 -12.93 17.97 5.47
C ALA A 244 -12.84 18.81 4.20
N GLY A 245 -12.08 19.90 4.25
CA GLY A 245 -11.90 20.84 3.14
C GLY A 245 -10.59 21.61 3.25
N ALA A 246 -10.47 22.71 2.50
CA ALA A 246 -9.31 23.60 2.58
C ALA A 246 -9.10 24.19 3.99
N ALA A 247 -10.20 24.41 4.70
CA ALA A 247 -10.23 24.59 6.15
C ALA A 247 -10.94 23.37 6.77
N MET A 248 -10.30 22.75 7.76
CA MET A 248 -10.91 21.64 8.50
C MET A 248 -11.91 22.22 9.51
N VAL A 249 -13.10 21.65 9.57
CA VAL A 249 -14.13 22.08 10.51
C VAL A 249 -14.36 20.96 11.52
N TYR A 250 -14.16 21.28 12.79
CA TYR A 250 -14.40 20.40 13.91
C TYR A 250 -15.58 20.90 14.72
N ARG A 251 -16.27 19.97 15.39
CA ARG A 251 -17.33 20.24 16.33
C ARG A 251 -16.91 19.80 17.73
N VAL A 252 -17.02 20.69 18.70
CA VAL A 252 -16.94 20.31 20.12
C VAL A 252 -18.34 19.99 20.63
N SER A 253 -18.46 18.87 21.33
CA SER A 253 -19.72 18.39 21.90
C SER A 253 -19.50 17.84 23.30
N GLU A 254 -20.59 17.62 24.04
CA GLU A 254 -20.53 16.92 25.33
C GLU A 254 -19.88 15.52 25.19
N GLN A 255 -20.17 14.81 24.10
CA GLN A 255 -19.62 13.48 23.85
C GLN A 255 -18.10 13.52 23.63
N SER A 256 -17.61 14.49 22.85
CA SER A 256 -16.17 14.61 22.59
C SER A 256 -15.39 15.06 23.83
N ILE A 257 -15.97 15.94 24.66
CA ILE A 257 -15.39 16.32 25.97
C ILE A 257 -15.36 15.14 26.92
N ARG A 258 -16.44 14.35 27.01
CA ARG A 258 -16.48 13.13 27.81
C ARG A 258 -15.41 12.14 27.37
N HIS A 259 -15.28 11.91 26.06
CA HIS A 259 -14.25 11.05 25.50
C HIS A 259 -12.84 11.51 25.92
N ALA A 260 -12.56 12.83 25.86
CA ALA A 260 -11.29 13.39 26.31
C ALA A 260 -11.02 13.08 27.79
N LEU A 261 -12.03 13.19 28.66
CA LEU A 261 -11.93 12.85 30.09
C LEU A 261 -11.70 11.33 30.30
N ASP A 262 -12.38 10.48 29.52
CA ASP A 262 -12.25 9.01 29.60
C ASP A 262 -10.84 8.52 29.24
N VAL A 263 -10.15 9.21 28.32
CA VAL A 263 -8.75 8.93 27.96
C VAL A 263 -7.73 9.68 28.84
N GLY A 264 -8.20 10.26 29.96
CA GLY A 264 -7.35 10.84 31.01
C GLY A 264 -6.94 12.30 30.82
N LYS A 265 -7.58 13.05 29.91
CA LYS A 265 -7.40 14.52 29.86
C LYS A 265 -8.17 15.18 31.00
N THR A 266 -7.70 16.34 31.46
CA THR A 266 -8.33 17.07 32.57
C THR A 266 -9.08 18.30 32.07
N ARG A 267 -10.00 18.80 32.90
CA ARG A 267 -10.67 20.10 32.71
C ARG A 267 -9.68 21.23 32.40
N ASP A 268 -8.63 21.33 33.22
CA ASP A 268 -7.64 22.41 33.10
C ASP A 268 -6.79 22.26 31.84
N TRP A 269 -6.52 21.03 31.40
CA TRP A 269 -5.85 20.76 30.12
C TRP A 269 -6.70 21.25 28.94
N MET A 270 -8.02 21.00 28.95
CA MET A 270 -8.92 21.44 27.86
C MET A 270 -9.00 22.96 27.80
N HIS A 271 -9.17 23.64 28.94
CA HIS A 271 -9.12 25.10 29.00
C HIS A 271 -7.80 25.66 28.48
N SER A 272 -6.68 25.04 28.86
CA SER A 272 -5.34 25.45 28.39
C SER A 272 -5.16 25.26 26.89
N LEU A 273 -5.66 24.16 26.31
CA LEU A 273 -5.62 23.88 24.87
C LEU A 273 -6.32 25.00 24.08
N PHE A 274 -7.58 25.29 24.42
CA PHE A 274 -8.36 26.32 23.72
C PHE A 274 -7.81 27.73 23.95
N ALA A 275 -7.38 28.05 25.17
CA ALA A 275 -6.80 29.35 25.48
C ALA A 275 -5.48 29.61 24.74
N LYS A 276 -4.64 28.58 24.58
CA LYS A 276 -3.33 28.70 23.94
C LYS A 276 -3.43 28.78 22.42
N HIS A 277 -4.30 27.97 21.80
CA HIS A 277 -4.30 27.75 20.36
C HIS A 277 -5.47 28.44 19.63
N SER A 278 -6.47 29.00 20.33
CA SER A 278 -7.51 29.78 19.68
C SER A 278 -7.03 31.19 19.34
N LYS A 279 -7.21 31.64 18.07
CA LYS A 279 -7.01 33.04 17.69
C LYS A 279 -8.22 33.93 17.94
N THR A 280 -9.38 33.34 18.19
CA THR A 280 -10.59 34.04 18.67
C THR A 280 -10.72 33.89 20.18
N PRO A 281 -11.37 34.84 20.88
CA PRO A 281 -11.73 34.64 22.28
C PRO A 281 -12.53 33.35 22.46
N VAL A 282 -12.17 32.55 23.47
CA VAL A 282 -12.87 31.30 23.77
C VAL A 282 -14.31 31.63 24.19
N PRO A 283 -15.34 31.11 23.49
CA PRO A 283 -16.73 31.39 23.85
C PRO A 283 -17.06 30.92 25.25
N GLN A 284 -17.82 31.73 25.98
CA GLN A 284 -18.28 31.39 27.33
C GLN A 284 -19.07 30.06 27.36
N GLY A 285 -19.84 29.76 26.30
CA GLY A 285 -20.57 28.50 26.17
C GLY A 285 -19.65 27.27 26.16
N LEU A 286 -18.48 27.36 25.54
CA LEU A 286 -17.49 26.27 25.56
C LEU A 286 -16.92 26.07 26.97
N THR A 287 -16.60 27.17 27.65
CA THR A 287 -16.09 27.16 29.02
C THR A 287 -17.06 26.45 29.97
N TYR A 288 -18.34 26.85 29.93
CA TYR A 288 -19.39 26.22 30.73
C TYR A 288 -19.59 24.74 30.41
N LEU A 289 -19.56 24.38 29.12
CA LEU A 289 -19.73 22.99 28.71
C LEU A 289 -18.59 22.11 29.26
N ILE A 290 -17.33 22.56 29.16
CA ILE A 290 -16.17 21.84 29.72
C ILE A 290 -16.33 21.64 31.23
N ASP A 291 -16.66 22.71 31.96
CA ASP A 291 -16.78 22.67 33.41
C ASP A 291 -17.92 21.76 33.88
N ASP A 292 -19.08 21.83 33.23
CA ASP A 292 -20.23 21.03 33.64
C ASP A 292 -20.05 19.54 33.33
N VAL A 293 -19.47 19.19 32.17
CA VAL A 293 -19.16 17.80 31.84
C VAL A 293 -18.07 17.26 32.76
N ALA A 294 -17.02 18.01 33.05
CA ALA A 294 -15.98 17.60 33.98
C ALA A 294 -16.50 17.42 35.41
N ARG A 295 -17.42 18.28 35.88
CA ARG A 295 -18.07 18.15 37.19
C ARG A 295 -18.94 16.90 37.29
N ARG A 296 -19.63 16.54 36.20
CA ARG A 296 -20.49 15.34 36.11
C ARG A 296 -19.67 14.06 35.91
N HIS A 297 -18.47 14.16 35.35
CA HIS A 297 -17.56 13.05 35.12
C HIS A 297 -16.99 12.50 36.44
N GLY A 298 -17.04 11.19 36.63
CA GLY A 298 -16.49 10.52 37.83
C GLY A 298 -17.35 10.61 39.11
N GLN A 299 -18.57 11.16 39.07
CA GLN A 299 -19.49 11.13 40.23
C GLN A 299 -19.96 9.71 40.58
N LEU A 300 -20.08 8.86 39.56
CA LEU A 300 -20.29 7.43 39.70
C LEU A 300 -18.93 6.75 39.64
N ARG A 301 -18.59 6.05 40.72
CA ARG A 301 -17.34 5.30 40.81
C ARG A 301 -17.57 3.88 40.34
N THR A 302 -16.94 3.55 39.23
CA THR A 302 -16.94 2.20 38.68
C THR A 302 -15.73 1.46 39.22
N GLY A 303 -15.97 0.40 40.00
CA GLY A 303 -14.92 -0.59 40.28
C GLY A 303 -14.73 -1.50 39.06
N MET A 304 -13.57 -2.13 38.94
CA MET A 304 -13.39 -3.16 37.91
C MET A 304 -14.28 -4.36 38.20
N ALA A 305 -15.26 -4.54 37.34
CA ALA A 305 -16.09 -5.72 37.21
C ALA A 305 -16.15 -6.03 35.72
N ALA A 306 -15.23 -6.87 35.23
CA ALA A 306 -15.19 -7.27 33.83
C ALA A 306 -16.31 -8.25 33.48
N SER A 307 -16.88 -8.91 34.49
CA SER A 307 -18.02 -9.82 34.36
C SER A 307 -18.96 -9.66 35.53
N PHE A 308 -20.24 -9.89 35.28
CA PHE A 308 -21.23 -10.09 36.33
C PHE A 308 -21.94 -11.43 36.12
N VAL A 309 -22.42 -12.00 37.22
CA VAL A 309 -23.17 -13.25 37.23
C VAL A 309 -24.51 -12.95 37.89
N ARG A 310 -25.58 -13.11 37.13
CA ARG A 310 -26.95 -12.99 37.61
C ARG A 310 -27.54 -14.38 37.80
N CYS A 311 -28.20 -14.59 38.93
CA CYS A 311 -28.89 -15.84 39.24
C CYS A 311 -30.20 -15.55 39.97
N GLU A 312 -31.30 -16.16 39.53
CA GLU A 312 -32.62 -15.98 40.16
C GLU A 312 -32.72 -16.67 41.52
N ASP A 313 -31.88 -17.66 41.78
CA ASP A 313 -31.78 -18.37 43.06
C ASP A 313 -30.59 -17.83 43.87
N PRO A 314 -30.83 -17.06 44.95
CA PRO A 314 -29.77 -16.53 45.81
C PRO A 314 -28.91 -17.63 46.45
N ALA A 315 -29.47 -18.82 46.73
CA ALA A 315 -28.72 -19.92 47.32
C ALA A 315 -27.74 -20.53 46.30
N LEU A 316 -28.17 -20.66 45.04
CA LEU A 316 -27.32 -21.12 43.95
C LEU A 316 -26.17 -20.13 43.67
N LEU A 317 -26.45 -18.83 43.69
CA LEU A 317 -25.40 -17.81 43.55
C LEU A 317 -24.39 -17.85 44.70
N ALA A 318 -24.86 -17.99 45.94
CA ALA A 318 -24.00 -18.10 47.11
C ALA A 318 -23.10 -19.35 47.03
N GLN A 319 -23.63 -20.46 46.52
CA GLN A 319 -22.86 -21.68 46.27
C GLN A 319 -21.80 -21.47 45.18
N ALA A 320 -22.13 -20.77 44.09
CA ALA A 320 -21.21 -20.48 42.99
C ALA A 320 -20.07 -19.51 43.39
N VAL A 321 -20.38 -18.49 44.20
CA VAL A 321 -19.40 -17.55 44.76
C VAL A 321 -18.47 -18.24 45.75
N SER A 322 -18.94 -19.28 46.45
CA SER A 322 -18.15 -20.02 47.45
C SER A 322 -17.41 -21.24 46.88
N ALA A 323 -17.48 -21.47 45.57
CA ALA A 323 -16.84 -22.62 44.94
C ALA A 323 -15.31 -22.41 44.84
N PRO A 324 -14.46 -23.40 45.18
CA PRO A 324 -13.00 -23.22 45.13
C PRO A 324 -12.47 -22.78 43.75
N ALA A 325 -13.11 -23.22 42.66
CA ALA A 325 -12.70 -22.86 41.31
C ALA A 325 -12.99 -21.39 40.95
N THR A 326 -13.80 -20.65 41.72
CA THR A 326 -14.12 -19.23 41.47
C THR A 326 -13.27 -18.24 42.27
N GLU A 327 -12.36 -18.74 43.12
CA GLU A 327 -11.41 -17.91 43.87
C GLU A 327 -10.40 -17.21 42.94
N GLU A 328 -9.87 -17.93 41.94
CA GLU A 328 -8.90 -17.37 40.98
C GLU A 328 -9.48 -16.22 40.15
N VAL A 329 -10.79 -16.26 39.88
CA VAL A 329 -11.51 -15.18 39.18
C VAL A 329 -12.07 -14.12 40.13
N GLN A 330 -11.82 -14.20 41.45
CA GLN A 330 -12.27 -13.23 42.45
C GLN A 330 -13.77 -12.88 42.35
N LEU A 331 -14.61 -13.91 42.19
CA LEU A 331 -16.06 -13.72 42.10
C LEU A 331 -16.61 -13.30 43.48
N ARG A 332 -17.32 -12.17 43.54
CA ARG A 332 -17.89 -11.63 44.80
C ARG A 332 -19.32 -11.14 44.61
N ALA A 333 -20.16 -11.28 45.63
CA ALA A 333 -21.53 -10.76 45.60
C ALA A 333 -21.57 -9.22 45.68
N LEU A 334 -22.35 -8.57 44.82
CA LEU A 334 -22.77 -7.16 44.98
C LEU A 334 -24.19 -7.04 45.52
N ALA A 335 -25.04 -8.03 45.23
CA ALA A 335 -26.42 -8.14 45.70
C ALA A 335 -26.81 -9.63 45.82
N PRO A 336 -27.94 -9.98 46.47
CA PRO A 336 -28.34 -11.39 46.68
C PRO A 336 -28.45 -12.25 45.42
N THR A 337 -28.72 -11.62 44.27
CA THR A 337 -28.89 -12.28 42.96
C THR A 337 -27.85 -11.84 41.93
N VAL A 338 -26.84 -11.04 42.34
CA VAL A 338 -25.82 -10.50 41.43
C VAL A 338 -24.44 -10.56 42.07
N ALA A 339 -23.51 -11.25 41.40
CA ALA A 339 -22.09 -11.23 41.70
C ALA A 339 -21.31 -10.52 40.58
N VAL A 340 -20.13 -10.02 40.92
CA VAL A 340 -19.18 -9.44 39.96
C VAL A 340 -17.81 -10.04 40.14
N SER A 341 -17.05 -10.04 39.05
CA SER A 341 -15.67 -10.46 39.01
C SER A 341 -14.87 -9.45 38.18
N PRO A 342 -13.64 -9.11 38.59
CA PRO A 342 -12.72 -8.32 37.77
C PRO A 342 -12.17 -9.11 36.58
N ALA A 343 -12.36 -10.43 36.51
CA ALA A 343 -11.88 -11.30 35.44
C ALA A 343 -12.83 -11.25 34.21
N PRO A 344 -12.31 -11.40 32.98
CA PRO A 344 -13.12 -11.45 31.75
C PRO A 344 -14.19 -12.54 31.76
N ILE A 345 -15.28 -12.31 31.05
CA ILE A 345 -16.45 -13.20 31.07
C ILE A 345 -16.11 -14.62 30.60
N GLY A 346 -15.14 -14.79 29.69
CA GLY A 346 -14.65 -16.11 29.29
C GLY A 346 -14.00 -16.89 30.44
N GLU A 347 -13.21 -16.23 31.27
CA GLU A 347 -12.55 -16.85 32.45
C GLU A 347 -13.58 -17.18 33.53
N VAL A 348 -14.55 -16.27 33.77
CA VAL A 348 -15.63 -16.49 34.72
C VAL A 348 -16.55 -17.65 34.29
N LEU A 349 -16.90 -17.73 33.00
CA LEU A 349 -17.64 -18.85 32.44
C LEU A 349 -16.89 -20.18 32.58
N ALA A 350 -15.57 -20.17 32.37
CA ALA A 350 -14.73 -21.36 32.50
C ALA A 350 -14.64 -21.83 33.97
N ALA A 351 -14.40 -20.91 34.91
CA ALA A 351 -14.36 -21.19 36.34
C ALA A 351 -15.68 -21.76 36.87
N LEU A 352 -16.82 -21.18 36.47
CA LEU A 352 -18.14 -21.65 36.86
C LEU A 352 -18.47 -23.04 36.27
N ARG A 353 -18.07 -23.32 35.02
CA ARG A 353 -18.22 -24.67 34.43
C ARG A 353 -17.36 -25.71 35.13
N ALA A 354 -16.13 -25.35 35.50
CA ALA A 354 -15.23 -26.22 36.26
C ALA A 354 -15.80 -26.57 37.65
N ALA A 355 -16.55 -25.63 38.26
CA ALA A 355 -17.28 -25.86 39.51
C ALA A 355 -18.61 -26.63 39.35
N GLY A 356 -18.94 -27.11 38.14
CA GLY A 356 -20.14 -27.90 37.87
C GLY A 356 -21.41 -27.09 37.57
N PHE A 357 -21.31 -25.77 37.43
CA PHE A 357 -22.43 -24.91 37.03
C PHE A 357 -22.56 -24.81 35.50
N ALA A 358 -23.74 -24.43 35.01
CA ALA A 358 -24.03 -24.24 33.59
C ALA A 358 -24.31 -22.76 33.26
N PRO A 359 -23.29 -21.88 33.26
CA PRO A 359 -23.49 -20.45 33.02
C PRO A 359 -23.60 -20.12 31.52
N ALA A 360 -24.38 -19.09 31.21
CA ALA A 360 -24.48 -18.48 29.89
C ALA A 360 -24.10 -17.00 29.97
N ALA A 361 -23.39 -16.48 28.97
CA ALA A 361 -23.08 -15.06 28.88
C ALA A 361 -24.28 -14.31 28.30
N GLU A 362 -24.64 -13.16 28.87
CA GLU A 362 -25.75 -12.33 28.42
C GLU A 362 -25.27 -10.96 27.91
N ASP A 363 -25.95 -10.40 26.91
CA ASP A 363 -25.73 -9.06 26.38
C ASP A 363 -26.51 -8.03 27.19
N SER A 364 -26.34 -6.76 26.80
CA SER A 364 -27.04 -5.64 27.42
C SER A 364 -28.57 -5.68 27.29
N SER A 365 -29.13 -6.57 26.46
CA SER A 365 -30.58 -6.79 26.36
C SER A 365 -31.07 -7.99 27.19
N GLY A 366 -30.15 -8.73 27.83
CA GLY A 366 -30.44 -9.98 28.54
C GLY A 366 -30.49 -11.20 27.62
N ALA A 367 -30.13 -11.06 26.33
CA ALA A 367 -30.03 -12.18 25.40
C ALA A 367 -28.65 -12.82 25.51
N ILE A 368 -28.56 -14.14 25.34
CA ILE A 368 -27.29 -14.85 25.49
C ILE A 368 -26.33 -14.47 24.35
N VAL A 369 -25.10 -14.05 24.64
CA VAL A 369 -24.07 -13.64 23.65
C VAL A 369 -22.67 -14.16 23.92
N ASP A 370 -21.84 -14.07 22.90
CA ASP A 370 -20.41 -14.40 22.90
C ASP A 370 -19.54 -13.12 23.02
N VAL A 371 -18.43 -13.15 23.77
CA VAL A 371 -17.69 -11.94 24.23
C VAL A 371 -16.16 -12.09 24.07
N ARG A 372 -15.52 -11.30 23.19
CA ARG A 372 -14.04 -11.21 23.01
C ARG A 372 -13.54 -9.76 22.66
N PRO A 373 -12.27 -9.32 22.94
CA PRO A 373 -11.84 -7.89 22.95
C PRO A 373 -10.57 -7.45 22.14
N ARG A 374 -10.46 -6.11 21.85
CA ARG A 374 -9.44 -5.26 21.14
C ARG A 374 -9.46 -5.23 19.59
N GLY A 375 -9.17 -4.07 19.00
CA GLY A 375 -9.30 -3.86 17.55
C GLY A 375 -8.19 -4.57 16.78
N ALA A 376 -8.56 -5.55 15.95
CA ALA A 376 -7.61 -6.54 15.51
C ALA A 376 -6.52 -6.06 14.53
N ARG A 377 -5.34 -6.65 14.64
CA ARG A 377 -4.18 -6.41 13.76
C ARG A 377 -3.72 -7.69 13.10
N VAL A 378 -3.20 -7.58 11.88
CA VAL A 378 -2.47 -8.66 11.22
C VAL A 378 -0.98 -8.34 11.18
N ALA A 379 -0.16 -9.38 11.11
CA ALA A 379 1.27 -9.21 10.89
C ALA A 379 1.53 -8.46 9.58
N THR A 380 2.56 -7.62 9.54
CA THR A 380 2.95 -6.93 8.30
C THR A 380 3.61 -7.96 7.38
N PRO A 381 3.06 -8.23 6.17
CA PRO A 381 3.69 -9.15 5.24
C PRO A 381 5.10 -8.67 4.90
N GLN A 382 6.05 -9.60 4.75
CA GLN A 382 7.33 -9.26 4.16
C GLN A 382 7.08 -8.85 2.71
N GLN A 383 7.27 -7.56 2.39
CA GLN A 383 7.06 -7.06 1.03
C GLN A 383 7.94 -7.85 0.06
N ARG A 384 7.30 -8.39 -0.99
CA ARG A 384 8.03 -8.91 -2.15
C ARG A 384 8.84 -7.74 -2.71
N ARG A 385 10.09 -7.99 -3.10
CA ARG A 385 10.99 -6.96 -3.64
C ARG A 385 10.23 -6.11 -4.67
N PRO A 386 10.28 -4.77 -4.57
CA PRO A 386 9.60 -3.90 -5.51
C PRO A 386 10.03 -4.22 -6.94
N TYR A 387 9.14 -3.99 -7.90
CA TYR A 387 9.47 -4.15 -9.31
C TYR A 387 10.67 -3.26 -9.61
N ARG A 388 11.85 -3.87 -9.78
CA ARG A 388 13.04 -3.16 -10.20
C ARG A 388 12.98 -3.08 -11.72
N PRO A 389 12.71 -1.91 -12.33
CA PRO A 389 12.79 -1.81 -13.77
C PRO A 389 14.19 -2.24 -14.20
N VAL A 390 14.27 -3.00 -15.29
CA VAL A 390 15.57 -3.31 -15.90
C VAL A 390 16.24 -1.97 -16.18
N ARG A 391 17.42 -1.74 -15.58
CA ARG A 391 18.16 -0.48 -15.77
C ARG A 391 18.26 -0.22 -17.27
N ARG A 392 17.84 0.97 -17.70
CA ARG A 392 18.05 1.40 -19.08
C ARG A 392 19.55 1.28 -19.34
N PRO A 393 20.00 0.55 -20.38
CA PRO A 393 21.41 0.49 -20.68
C PRO A 393 21.91 1.93 -20.89
N ASN A 394 23.07 2.26 -20.33
CA ASN A 394 23.65 3.59 -20.51
C ASN A 394 23.89 3.85 -22.01
N SER A 395 24.09 5.12 -22.37
CA SER A 395 24.30 5.54 -23.77
C SER A 395 25.42 4.75 -24.44
N GLU A 396 26.49 4.44 -23.70
CA GLU A 396 27.60 3.62 -24.18
C GLU A 396 27.18 2.18 -24.51
N SER A 397 26.44 1.52 -23.62
CA SER A 397 25.90 0.16 -23.85
C SER A 397 24.89 0.14 -24.99
N LEU A 398 24.02 1.15 -25.07
CA LEU A 398 23.09 1.31 -26.19
C LEU A 398 23.84 1.51 -27.51
N ASN A 399 24.85 2.37 -27.53
CA ASN A 399 25.67 2.62 -28.71
C ASN A 399 26.43 1.36 -29.14
N ALA A 400 26.95 0.58 -28.18
CA ALA A 400 27.61 -0.70 -28.46
C ALA A 400 26.62 -1.70 -29.08
N VAL A 401 25.43 -1.88 -28.48
CA VAL A 401 24.39 -2.76 -29.01
C VAL A 401 23.91 -2.29 -30.39
N VAL A 402 23.69 -0.99 -30.59
CA VAL A 402 23.28 -0.42 -31.89
C VAL A 402 24.39 -0.58 -32.92
N ALA A 403 25.66 -0.40 -32.55
CA ALA A 403 26.80 -0.63 -33.44
C ALA A 403 26.90 -2.09 -33.86
N VAL A 404 26.68 -3.04 -32.92
CA VAL A 404 26.57 -4.46 -33.22
C VAL A 404 25.39 -4.72 -34.16
N LEU A 405 24.19 -4.23 -33.83
CA LEU A 405 22.99 -4.43 -34.66
C LEU A 405 23.15 -3.82 -36.06
N ARG A 406 23.76 -2.64 -36.19
CA ARG A 406 24.06 -2.00 -37.48
C ARG A 406 25.10 -2.76 -38.27
N LYS A 407 26.14 -3.31 -37.63
CA LYS A 407 27.09 -4.22 -38.29
C LYS A 407 26.41 -5.51 -38.75
N VAL A 408 25.48 -6.02 -37.95
CA VAL A 408 24.70 -7.24 -38.26
C VAL A 408 23.69 -7.00 -39.38
N THR A 409 23.06 -5.82 -39.46
CA THR A 409 22.11 -5.49 -40.55
C THR A 409 22.77 -4.94 -41.81
N ALA A 410 23.95 -4.31 -41.71
CA ALA A 410 24.73 -3.87 -42.86
C ALA A 410 25.62 -4.98 -43.45
N ALA A 411 25.82 -6.09 -42.72
CA ALA A 411 26.36 -7.31 -43.32
C ALA A 411 25.33 -7.84 -44.32
N PRO A 412 25.67 -7.97 -45.61
CA PRO A 412 24.71 -8.48 -46.58
C PRO A 412 24.26 -9.87 -46.14
N PHE A 413 22.95 -10.11 -46.14
CA PHE A 413 22.37 -11.45 -46.18
C PHE A 413 22.67 -12.06 -47.55
N GLY A 414 23.96 -12.27 -47.84
CA GLY A 414 24.47 -12.87 -49.04
C GLY A 414 25.39 -14.00 -48.63
N ASN A 415 25.27 -15.13 -49.32
CA ASN A 415 26.18 -16.26 -49.25
C ASN A 415 27.63 -15.80 -49.46
N ILE A 416 28.30 -15.32 -48.41
CA ILE A 416 29.74 -15.21 -48.41
C ILE A 416 30.22 -16.64 -48.21
N ARG A 417 30.61 -17.30 -49.31
CA ARG A 417 31.49 -18.48 -49.23
C ARG A 417 32.76 -18.01 -48.55
N VAL A 418 32.84 -18.20 -47.24
CA VAL A 418 34.07 -17.97 -46.49
C VAL A 418 35.08 -19.00 -46.98
N ASP A 419 36.28 -18.55 -47.32
CA ASP A 419 37.37 -19.46 -47.64
C ASP A 419 37.63 -20.36 -46.41
N PRO A 420 37.49 -21.69 -46.52
CA PRO A 420 37.67 -22.61 -45.40
C PRO A 420 39.05 -22.50 -44.76
N ALA A 421 40.10 -22.17 -45.54
CA ALA A 421 41.45 -22.02 -45.03
C ALA A 421 41.60 -20.77 -44.16
N VAL A 422 41.00 -19.66 -44.59
CA VAL A 422 40.98 -18.39 -43.82
C VAL A 422 40.17 -18.56 -42.54
N THR A 423 39.01 -19.21 -42.63
CA THR A 423 38.14 -19.52 -41.49
C THR A 423 38.88 -20.35 -40.44
N MET A 424 39.54 -21.42 -40.87
CA MET A 424 40.30 -22.29 -39.97
C MET A 424 41.43 -21.52 -39.29
N THR A 425 42.15 -20.68 -40.03
CA THR A 425 43.25 -19.86 -39.50
C THR A 425 42.75 -18.87 -38.44
N GLN A 426 41.63 -18.21 -38.68
CA GLN A 426 41.02 -17.28 -37.72
C GLN A 426 40.54 -17.99 -36.46
N LEU A 427 39.89 -19.14 -36.59
CA LEU A 427 39.43 -19.92 -35.45
C LEU A 427 40.61 -20.47 -34.61
N GLN A 428 41.67 -20.95 -35.26
CA GLN A 428 42.88 -21.43 -34.59
C GLN A 428 43.60 -20.30 -33.85
N ARG A 429 43.73 -19.13 -34.50
CA ARG A 429 44.31 -17.94 -33.89
C ARG A 429 43.52 -17.50 -32.67
N ALA A 430 42.20 -17.39 -32.78
CA ALA A 430 41.35 -16.98 -31.67
C ALA A 430 41.35 -18.01 -30.52
N ALA A 431 41.44 -19.31 -30.80
CA ALA A 431 41.60 -20.34 -29.76
C ALA A 431 42.94 -20.22 -29.03
N LYS A 432 44.01 -19.81 -29.72
CA LYS A 432 45.33 -19.58 -29.12
C LYS A 432 45.40 -18.28 -28.33
N GLU A 433 44.80 -17.21 -28.86
CA GLU A 433 44.80 -15.86 -28.28
C GLU A 433 43.67 -15.68 -27.24
N GLN A 434 42.79 -16.68 -27.08
CA GLN A 434 41.60 -16.65 -26.23
C GLN A 434 40.63 -15.51 -26.57
N ASP A 435 40.60 -15.12 -27.84
CA ASP A 435 39.78 -14.02 -28.34
C ASP A 435 38.33 -14.45 -28.58
N THR A 436 37.39 -13.59 -28.21
CA THR A 436 35.97 -13.82 -28.48
C THR A 436 35.63 -13.50 -29.94
N LEU A 437 34.89 -14.40 -30.57
CA LEU A 437 34.46 -14.31 -31.96
C LEU A 437 32.94 -14.22 -32.08
N VAL A 438 32.47 -13.52 -33.11
CA VAL A 438 31.10 -13.63 -33.61
C VAL A 438 31.11 -14.55 -34.82
N ILE A 439 30.40 -15.67 -34.73
CA ILE A 439 30.25 -16.62 -35.82
C ILE A 439 28.82 -16.60 -36.37
N GLY A 440 28.67 -16.66 -37.68
CA GLY A 440 27.44 -17.10 -38.35
C GLY A 440 27.42 -18.63 -38.38
N TYR A 441 26.33 -19.26 -37.95
CA TYR A 441 26.21 -20.71 -37.85
C TYR A 441 24.85 -21.21 -38.33
N LEU A 442 24.87 -22.20 -39.23
CA LEU A 442 23.69 -22.89 -39.71
C LEU A 442 23.39 -24.13 -38.85
N ASP A 443 22.23 -24.18 -38.18
CA ASP A 443 21.86 -25.33 -37.36
C ASP A 443 21.32 -26.51 -38.19
N ALA A 444 21.09 -27.67 -37.56
CA ALA A 444 20.62 -28.90 -38.21
C ALA A 444 19.31 -28.74 -39.01
N ALA A 445 18.49 -27.76 -38.66
CA ALA A 445 17.24 -27.43 -39.34
C ALA A 445 17.42 -26.41 -40.48
N GLY A 446 18.64 -25.97 -40.75
CA GLY A 446 18.95 -24.98 -41.79
C GLY A 446 18.74 -23.53 -41.34
N VAL A 447 18.50 -23.28 -40.04
CA VAL A 447 18.29 -21.93 -39.52
C VAL A 447 19.64 -21.27 -39.27
N ALA A 448 19.85 -20.13 -39.91
CA ALA A 448 21.03 -19.30 -39.70
C ALA A 448 20.91 -18.55 -38.37
N THR A 449 21.90 -18.71 -37.50
CA THR A 449 21.99 -18.03 -36.20
C THR A 449 23.35 -17.35 -36.07
N GLN A 450 23.43 -16.25 -35.33
CA GLN A 450 24.71 -15.65 -34.94
C GLN A 450 25.01 -15.99 -33.49
N ARG A 451 26.29 -16.26 -33.19
CA ARG A 451 26.72 -16.61 -31.83
C ARG A 451 28.02 -15.92 -31.46
N VAL A 452 28.08 -15.45 -30.23
CA VAL A 452 29.30 -14.92 -29.61
C VAL A 452 29.95 -16.08 -28.87
N VAL A 453 31.08 -16.54 -29.38
CA VAL A 453 31.76 -17.73 -28.90
C VAL A 453 33.20 -17.41 -28.49
N SER A 454 33.66 -18.01 -27.40
CA SER A 454 35.08 -17.99 -27.01
C SER A 454 35.68 -19.35 -27.37
N PRO A 455 36.46 -19.46 -28.47
CA PRO A 455 37.09 -20.69 -28.90
C PRO A 455 38.02 -21.27 -27.85
N ILE A 456 37.96 -22.59 -27.65
CA ILE A 456 38.84 -23.30 -26.71
C ILE A 456 39.78 -24.22 -27.47
N THR A 457 39.23 -25.03 -28.36
CA THR A 457 40.02 -25.96 -29.16
C THR A 457 39.28 -26.33 -30.45
N ILE A 458 40.04 -26.80 -31.43
CA ILE A 458 39.52 -27.31 -32.68
C ILE A 458 39.98 -28.76 -32.82
N LYS A 459 39.03 -29.68 -32.94
CA LYS A 459 39.32 -31.11 -33.08
C LYS A 459 38.35 -31.74 -34.08
N GLY A 460 38.89 -32.54 -35.01
CA GLY A 460 38.06 -33.31 -35.95
C GLY A 460 37.10 -32.48 -36.82
N GLY A 461 37.46 -31.24 -37.19
CA GLY A 461 36.57 -30.37 -37.97
C GLY A 461 35.43 -29.72 -37.15
N GLN A 462 35.51 -29.78 -35.83
CA GLN A 462 34.61 -29.11 -34.91
C GLN A 462 35.36 -28.08 -34.07
N LEU A 463 34.70 -26.96 -33.81
CA LEU A 463 35.11 -25.93 -32.87
C LEU A 463 34.42 -26.19 -31.53
N VAL A 464 35.19 -26.42 -30.48
CA VAL A 464 34.69 -26.41 -29.10
C VAL A 464 34.84 -25.00 -28.57
N ALA A 465 33.73 -24.37 -28.19
CA ALA A 465 33.73 -22.99 -27.71
C ALA A 465 32.68 -22.76 -26.63
N PHE A 466 32.93 -21.78 -25.76
CA PHE A 466 31.94 -21.30 -24.80
C PHE A 466 30.99 -20.32 -25.49
N ASP A 467 29.69 -20.65 -25.54
CA ASP A 467 28.67 -19.81 -26.16
C ASP A 467 28.10 -18.82 -25.13
N SER A 468 28.43 -17.55 -25.29
CA SER A 468 28.07 -16.49 -24.34
C SER A 468 26.55 -16.29 -24.26
N ALA A 469 25.80 -16.58 -25.33
CA ALA A 469 24.36 -16.43 -25.34
C ALA A 469 23.62 -17.55 -24.59
N SER A 470 24.22 -18.74 -24.50
CA SER A 470 23.63 -19.89 -23.79
C SER A 470 24.35 -20.29 -22.50
N GLY A 471 25.46 -19.63 -22.16
CA GLY A 471 26.20 -19.82 -20.90
C GLY A 471 26.83 -21.21 -20.74
N ARG A 472 27.07 -21.92 -21.84
CA ARG A 472 27.57 -23.32 -21.81
C ARG A 472 28.55 -23.60 -22.95
N LEU A 473 29.35 -24.65 -22.75
CA LEU A 473 30.22 -25.23 -23.78
C LEU A 473 29.39 -25.88 -24.88
N ARG A 474 29.76 -25.63 -26.14
CA ARG A 474 29.13 -26.22 -27.31
C ARG A 474 30.15 -26.55 -28.39
N GLU A 475 29.78 -27.54 -29.18
CA GLU A 475 30.52 -27.94 -30.38
C GLU A 475 29.84 -27.35 -31.62
N PHE A 476 30.64 -26.76 -32.51
CA PHE A 476 30.21 -26.17 -33.76
C PHE A 476 30.92 -26.86 -34.91
N ALA A 477 30.17 -27.47 -35.82
CA ALA A 477 30.75 -28.07 -37.01
C ALA A 477 31.25 -26.96 -37.96
N ILE A 478 32.55 -26.98 -38.29
CA ILE A 478 33.20 -25.85 -38.99
C ILE A 478 32.61 -25.62 -40.39
N HIS A 479 32.22 -26.69 -41.09
CA HIS A 479 31.57 -26.58 -42.41
C HIS A 479 30.19 -25.89 -42.39
N ARG A 480 29.64 -25.62 -41.19
CA ARG A 480 28.37 -24.92 -40.98
C ARG A 480 28.57 -23.48 -40.50
N ILE A 481 29.82 -23.06 -40.33
CA ILE A 481 30.17 -21.70 -40.00
C ILE A 481 30.16 -20.89 -41.30
N THR A 482 29.28 -19.90 -41.36
CA THR A 482 29.02 -19.08 -42.55
C THR A 482 29.68 -17.70 -42.46
N SER A 483 30.20 -17.31 -41.30
CA SER A 483 31.02 -16.12 -41.13
C SER A 483 31.81 -16.20 -39.82
N VAL A 484 32.97 -15.55 -39.77
CA VAL A 484 33.78 -15.38 -38.56
C VAL A 484 34.25 -13.93 -38.50
N VAL A 485 33.99 -13.25 -37.39
CA VAL A 485 34.39 -11.87 -37.16
C VAL A 485 34.91 -11.75 -35.73
N SER A 486 36.04 -11.04 -35.53
CA SER A 486 36.53 -10.73 -34.18
C SER A 486 35.54 -9.81 -33.45
N ALA A 487 35.18 -10.15 -32.20
CA ALA A 487 34.29 -9.31 -31.39
C ALA A 487 34.96 -7.99 -30.96
N THR A 488 36.29 -7.95 -30.93
CA THR A 488 37.11 -6.80 -30.49
C THR A 488 37.64 -5.94 -31.63
N GLY A 489 37.42 -6.31 -32.89
CA GLY A 489 37.71 -5.47 -34.07
C GLY A 489 39.18 -5.20 -34.37
N ARG A 490 40.09 -6.07 -33.93
CA ARG A 490 41.51 -6.08 -34.34
C ARG A 490 41.77 -7.07 -35.47
#